data_AF-A0A3Q0S6W2-F1
#
_entry.id   AF-A0A3Q0S6W2-F1
#
_cell.length_a   1.000
_cell.length_b   1.000
_cell.length_c   1.000
_cell.angle_alpha   90.00
_cell.angle_beta   90.00
_cell.angle_gamma   90.00
#
_symmetry.space_group_name_H-M   'P 1'
#
loop_
_entity.id
_entity.type
_entity.pdbx_description
1 polymer ?
#
loop_
_entity_poly.entity_id
_entity_poly.type
_entity_poly.pdbx_seq_one_letter_code
_entity_poly.pdbx_strand_id
1 'polypeptide(L)'
;SARWLQCPHYDSCKEESVATFKGNEFFCYDLSMTPIQSSTDEITLSFRTLQRNGLMLHTGKSADYVNLSLKSGAVWLVINLGSGAFEALVEPVNGKFNDNAWHDVRVTRNLRQVTISVDGILTTTGYTQEDYTMLGSDDFFYIGGSPNTADLPGSPVILFPEIPLFFSMPPSVSPL
;
A
#
# COMPACT_ATOMS: atom_id res chain seq x y z
N SER A 1 9.62 -16.08 3.96
CA SER A 1 9.98 -14.67 4.16
C SER A 1 10.36 -14.08 2.82
N ALA A 2 9.82 -12.91 2.47
CA ALA A 2 10.20 -12.19 1.26
C ALA A 2 11.70 -11.89 1.29
N ARG A 3 12.35 -11.86 0.12
CA ARG A 3 13.78 -11.54 0.00
C ARG A 3 13.95 -10.34 -0.92
N TRP A 4 14.75 -9.38 -0.48
CA TRP A 4 15.29 -8.34 -1.34
C TRP A 4 16.19 -8.97 -2.40
N LEU A 5 15.98 -8.63 -3.67
CA LEU A 5 16.85 -9.00 -4.78
C LEU A 5 17.74 -7.80 -5.10
N GLN A 6 19.05 -8.03 -5.12
CA GLN A 6 20.02 -7.04 -5.59
C GLN A 6 20.22 -7.21 -7.10
N CYS A 7 19.99 -6.15 -7.88
CA CYS A 7 20.20 -6.17 -9.31
C CYS A 7 21.71 -6.29 -9.63
N PRO A 8 22.15 -7.28 -10.44
CA PRO A 8 23.56 -7.41 -10.80
C PRO A 8 23.90 -6.50 -11.99
N HIS A 9 24.73 -5.46 -11.72
CA HIS A 9 25.47 -4.58 -12.64
C HIS A 9 24.70 -3.55 -13.52
N TYR A 10 24.86 -2.25 -13.23
CA TYR A 10 25.82 -1.30 -13.85
C TYR A 10 25.66 0.09 -13.18
N ASP A 11 26.71 0.90 -13.20
CA ASP A 11 26.94 2.10 -12.39
C ASP A 11 25.82 3.18 -12.39
N SER A 12 25.67 3.82 -11.20
CA SER A 12 24.83 4.98 -10.83
C SER A 12 23.37 4.77 -10.39
N CYS A 13 22.97 3.54 -10.05
CA CYS A 13 21.60 3.28 -9.60
C CYS A 13 21.43 3.64 -8.12
N LYS A 14 20.43 4.47 -7.78
CA LYS A 14 19.77 4.41 -6.47
C LYS A 14 19.48 2.93 -6.22
N GLU A 15 19.89 2.35 -5.09
CA GLU A 15 19.60 0.93 -4.79
C GLU A 15 18.08 0.71 -4.78
N GLU A 16 17.49 0.33 -5.92
CA GLU A 16 16.10 -0.09 -5.98
C GLU A 16 16.00 -1.41 -5.21
N SER A 17 15.40 -1.35 -4.02
CA SER A 17 15.15 -2.51 -3.19
C SER A 17 13.90 -3.19 -3.73
N VAL A 18 14.09 -4.21 -4.58
CA VAL A 18 12.99 -4.99 -5.13
C VAL A 18 12.79 -6.25 -4.30
N ALA A 19 11.60 -6.46 -3.76
CA ALA A 19 11.20 -7.70 -3.11
C ALA A 19 10.20 -8.47 -3.98
N THR A 20 10.40 -9.78 -4.05
CA THR A 20 9.43 -10.70 -4.69
C THR A 20 8.64 -11.41 -3.61
N PHE A 21 7.32 -11.37 -3.73
CA PHE A 21 6.38 -12.01 -2.82
C PHE A 21 5.66 -13.11 -3.57
N LYS A 22 5.68 -14.34 -3.07
CA LYS A 22 5.09 -15.52 -3.74
C LYS A 22 3.69 -15.90 -3.23
N GLY A 23 3.03 -15.00 -2.49
CA GLY A 23 1.69 -15.20 -1.94
C GLY A 23 1.68 -15.26 -0.41
N ASN A 24 2.51 -16.12 0.19
CA ASN A 24 2.52 -16.34 1.65
C ASN A 24 3.69 -15.63 2.35
N GLU A 25 4.30 -14.69 1.62
CA GLU A 25 5.42 -13.90 2.08
C GLU A 25 4.92 -12.48 2.34
N PHE A 26 5.46 -11.86 3.37
CA PHE A 26 5.20 -10.47 3.70
C PHE A 26 6.35 -9.92 4.53
N PHE A 27 6.48 -8.60 4.56
CA PHE A 27 7.22 -7.92 5.62
C PHE A 27 6.26 -7.48 6.71
N CYS A 28 6.77 -7.45 7.93
CA CYS A 28 6.04 -7.04 9.12
C CYS A 28 6.99 -6.20 9.98
N TYR A 29 6.60 -4.97 10.28
CA TYR A 29 7.30 -4.08 11.21
C TYR A 29 6.43 -3.87 12.44
N ASP A 30 7.01 -4.08 13.61
CA ASP A 30 6.36 -3.85 14.90
C ASP A 30 6.48 -2.36 15.28
N LEU A 31 5.35 -1.68 15.39
CA LEU A 31 5.26 -0.25 15.71
C LEU A 31 5.03 0.00 17.20
N SER A 32 4.99 -1.03 18.05
CA SER A 32 4.73 -0.87 19.50
C SER A 32 5.75 0.05 20.19
N MET A 33 7.00 0.06 19.69
CA MET A 33 8.08 0.90 20.23
C MET A 33 8.20 2.26 19.55
N THR A 34 7.74 2.37 18.31
CA THR A 34 7.72 3.62 17.55
C THR A 34 6.37 3.76 16.85
N PRO A 35 5.30 4.10 17.59
CA PRO A 35 3.97 4.23 17.02
C PRO A 35 3.91 5.34 15.99
N ILE A 36 3.14 5.11 14.94
CA ILE A 36 2.79 6.16 13.97
C ILE A 36 1.77 7.08 14.64
N GLN A 37 2.08 8.37 14.67
CA GLN A 37 1.16 9.44 15.04
C GLN A 37 1.37 10.60 14.07
N SER A 38 0.58 10.64 13.00
CA SER A 38 0.86 11.53 11.87
C SER A 38 -0.36 12.37 11.47
N SER A 39 -0.12 13.64 11.14
CA SER A 39 -1.08 14.53 10.47
C SER A 39 -0.83 14.65 8.97
N THR A 40 0.32 14.19 8.48
CA THR A 40 0.74 14.28 7.08
C THR A 40 1.54 13.04 6.67
N ASP A 41 1.12 12.34 5.62
CA ASP A 41 1.77 11.11 5.17
C ASP A 41 2.12 11.19 3.69
N GLU A 42 3.22 10.53 3.32
CA GLU A 42 3.53 10.22 1.94
C GLU A 42 3.96 8.76 1.81
N ILE A 43 3.27 8.03 0.95
CA ILE A 43 3.56 6.63 0.64
C ILE A 43 3.88 6.55 -0.85
N THR A 44 5.04 5.98 -1.17
CA THR A 44 5.48 5.73 -2.55
C THR A 44 5.94 4.29 -2.69
N LEU A 45 5.43 3.61 -3.70
CA LEU A 45 5.87 2.27 -4.08
C LEU A 45 5.65 2.05 -5.58
N SER A 46 6.36 1.08 -6.14
CA SER A 46 6.06 0.56 -7.47
C SER A 46 5.69 -0.90 -7.36
N PHE A 47 4.71 -1.34 -8.15
CA PHE A 47 4.31 -2.75 -8.18
C PHE A 47 4.28 -3.27 -9.62
N ARG A 48 4.46 -4.58 -9.74
CA ARG A 48 4.27 -5.35 -10.98
C ARG A 48 3.59 -6.65 -10.63
N THR A 49 2.53 -7.01 -11.34
CA THR A 49 1.82 -8.27 -11.09
C THR A 49 0.98 -8.72 -12.27
N LEU A 50 0.65 -10.02 -12.30
CA LEU A 50 -0.41 -10.59 -13.14
C LEU A 50 -1.70 -10.84 -12.35
N GLN A 51 -1.64 -10.75 -11.01
CA GLN A 51 -2.78 -11.02 -10.14
C GLN A 51 -3.78 -9.89 -10.14
N ARG A 52 -5.06 -10.23 -10.08
CA ARG A 52 -6.13 -9.23 -10.01
C ARG A 52 -6.29 -8.63 -8.62
N ASN A 53 -5.90 -9.37 -7.59
CA ASN A 53 -6.07 -8.98 -6.20
C ASN A 53 -4.77 -9.18 -5.44
N GLY A 54 -4.47 -8.30 -4.49
CA GLY A 54 -3.29 -8.46 -3.65
C GLY A 54 -3.12 -7.32 -2.65
N LEU A 55 -2.66 -7.61 -1.44
CA LEU A 55 -2.32 -6.57 -0.48
C LEU A 55 -0.98 -5.94 -0.87
N MET A 56 -0.92 -4.62 -0.95
CA MET A 56 0.35 -3.90 -1.13
C MET A 56 0.93 -3.52 0.23
N LEU A 57 0.14 -2.83 1.04
CA LEU A 57 0.50 -2.52 2.42
C LEU A 57 -0.73 -2.33 3.29
N HIS A 58 -0.52 -2.49 4.59
CA HIS A 58 -1.51 -2.20 5.62
C HIS A 58 -0.84 -1.75 6.92
N THR A 59 -1.43 -0.78 7.60
CA THR A 59 -1.11 -0.48 9.00
C THR A 59 -2.37 -0.01 9.71
N GLY A 60 -2.41 -0.24 11.03
CA GLY A 60 -3.51 0.16 11.89
C GLY A 60 -4.46 -0.98 12.23
N LYS A 61 -5.30 -0.74 13.23
CA LYS A 61 -6.32 -1.67 13.72
C LYS A 61 -7.58 -0.88 14.07
N SER A 62 -8.73 -1.54 13.99
CA SER A 62 -10.02 -0.97 14.36
C SER A 62 -10.37 0.30 13.58
N ALA A 63 -10.27 1.50 14.18
CA ALA A 63 -10.82 2.74 13.64
C ALA A 63 -9.80 3.55 12.81
N ASP A 64 -8.51 3.37 13.06
CA ASP A 64 -7.41 4.08 12.38
C ASP A 64 -6.64 3.07 11.53
N TYR A 65 -6.64 3.27 10.21
CA TYR A 65 -5.92 2.38 9.31
C TYR A 65 -5.67 2.99 7.93
N VAL A 66 -4.64 2.45 7.28
CA VAL A 66 -4.38 2.62 5.84
C VAL A 66 -4.36 1.24 5.21
N ASN A 67 -5.15 1.03 4.15
CA ASN A 67 -5.13 -0.16 3.32
C ASN A 67 -4.88 0.24 1.87
N LEU A 68 -3.80 -0.26 1.29
CA LEU A 68 -3.54 -0.13 -0.14
C LEU A 68 -3.44 -1.53 -0.74
N SER A 69 -4.30 -1.81 -1.69
CA SER A 69 -4.42 -3.13 -2.31
C SER A 69 -4.74 -3.02 -3.78
N LEU A 70 -4.57 -4.12 -4.50
CA LEU A 70 -5.15 -4.32 -5.80
C LEU A 70 -6.51 -5.04 -5.63
N LYS A 71 -7.54 -4.54 -6.30
CA LYS A 71 -8.90 -5.08 -6.30
C LYS A 71 -9.37 -5.18 -7.75
N SER A 72 -9.57 -6.40 -8.24
CA SER A 72 -10.01 -6.67 -9.62
C SER A 72 -9.17 -5.96 -10.70
N GLY A 73 -7.85 -5.85 -10.50
CA GLY A 73 -6.90 -5.20 -11.41
C GLY A 73 -6.86 -3.68 -11.33
N ALA A 74 -7.54 -3.08 -10.34
CA ALA A 74 -7.55 -1.66 -10.04
C ALA A 74 -6.86 -1.38 -8.71
N VAL A 75 -6.27 -0.20 -8.53
CA VAL A 75 -5.65 0.18 -7.26
C VAL A 75 -6.75 0.67 -6.32
N TRP A 76 -6.82 0.08 -5.13
CA TRP A 76 -7.82 0.35 -4.11
C TRP A 76 -7.14 0.90 -2.85
N LEU A 77 -7.52 2.11 -2.46
CA LEU A 77 -7.05 2.79 -1.25
C LEU A 77 -8.21 3.00 -0.29
N VAL A 78 -7.99 2.65 0.98
CA VAL A 78 -8.87 3.03 2.09
C VAL A 78 -8.04 3.66 3.19
N ILE A 79 -8.43 4.85 3.64
CA ILE A 79 -7.82 5.52 4.79
C ILE A 79 -8.93 5.90 5.77
N ASN A 80 -8.80 5.47 7.02
CA ASN A 80 -9.65 5.93 8.11
C ASN A 80 -8.78 6.50 9.23
N LEU A 81 -9.20 7.65 9.78
CA LEU A 81 -8.52 8.37 10.86
C LEU A 81 -9.32 8.30 12.17
N GLY A 82 -10.18 7.29 12.31
CA GLY A 82 -11.02 7.07 13.49
C GLY A 82 -12.47 7.50 13.33
N SER A 83 -12.77 8.42 12.41
CA SER A 83 -14.08 9.07 12.30
C SER A 83 -14.82 8.81 10.99
N GLY A 84 -14.25 8.00 10.10
CA GLY A 84 -14.90 7.52 8.87
C GLY A 84 -13.98 7.56 7.65
N ALA A 85 -14.11 6.53 6.80
CA ALA A 85 -13.12 6.24 5.78
C ALA A 85 -13.26 7.12 4.52
N PHE A 86 -12.12 7.44 3.94
CA PHE A 86 -11.98 7.77 2.52
C PHE A 86 -11.69 6.47 1.75
N GLU A 87 -12.39 6.28 0.62
CA GLU A 87 -12.24 5.14 -0.26
C GLU A 87 -12.02 5.61 -1.70
N ALA A 88 -11.00 5.07 -2.38
CA ALA A 88 -10.71 5.38 -3.77
C ALA A 88 -10.36 4.13 -4.57
N LEU A 89 -11.06 3.94 -5.69
CA LEU A 89 -10.74 2.96 -6.72
C LEU A 89 -10.16 3.69 -7.93
N VAL A 90 -8.88 3.50 -8.20
CA VAL A 90 -8.22 4.01 -9.39
C VAL A 90 -8.19 2.90 -10.42
N GLU A 91 -8.87 3.12 -11.55
CA GLU A 91 -8.85 2.23 -12.71
C GLU A 91 -8.04 2.87 -13.83
N PRO A 92 -7.27 2.09 -14.61
CA PRO A 92 -6.64 2.61 -15.82
C PRO A 92 -7.70 2.91 -16.89
N VAL A 93 -7.45 3.94 -17.70
CA VAL A 93 -8.36 4.34 -18.79
C VAL A 93 -8.57 3.20 -19.80
N ASN A 94 -7.53 2.40 -20.05
CA ASN A 94 -7.58 1.21 -20.89
C ASN A 94 -6.88 0.05 -20.17
N GLY A 95 -7.56 -1.11 -20.09
CA GLY A 95 -6.97 -2.33 -19.53
C GLY A 95 -7.09 -2.44 -18.01
N LYS A 96 -6.05 -2.97 -17.35
CA LYS A 96 -5.93 -3.20 -15.91
C LYS A 96 -4.46 -3.09 -15.49
N PHE A 97 -4.17 -2.77 -14.24
CA PHE A 97 -2.79 -2.65 -13.73
C PHE A 97 -2.10 -3.99 -13.44
N ASN A 98 -2.78 -5.11 -13.66
CA ASN A 98 -2.21 -6.45 -13.53
C ASN A 98 -1.73 -7.00 -14.89
N ASP A 99 -1.05 -6.16 -15.66
CA ASP A 99 -0.56 -6.44 -17.01
C ASP A 99 0.92 -6.87 -17.04
N ASN A 100 1.52 -7.11 -15.87
CA ASN A 100 2.94 -7.42 -15.68
C ASN A 100 3.90 -6.27 -16.09
N ALA A 101 3.41 -5.03 -16.20
CA ALA A 101 4.24 -3.83 -16.24
C ALA A 101 4.47 -3.27 -14.82
N TRP A 102 5.47 -2.40 -14.71
CA TRP A 102 5.67 -1.62 -13.49
C TRP A 102 4.72 -0.44 -13.47
N HIS A 103 4.06 -0.24 -12.34
CA HIS A 103 3.20 0.91 -12.07
C HIS A 103 3.64 1.62 -10.80
N ASP A 104 3.68 2.94 -10.83
CA ASP A 104 4.07 3.77 -9.71
C ASP A 104 2.83 4.24 -8.96
N VAL A 105 2.77 4.00 -7.65
CA VAL A 105 1.69 4.48 -6.78
C VAL A 105 2.24 5.50 -5.81
N ARG A 106 1.61 6.68 -5.78
CA ARG A 106 1.88 7.72 -4.80
C ARG A 106 0.60 8.09 -4.06
N VAL A 107 0.64 8.00 -2.75
CA VAL A 107 -0.43 8.49 -1.88
C VAL A 107 0.13 9.61 -1.03
N THR A 108 -0.52 10.76 -1.03
CA THR A 108 -0.23 11.86 -0.11
C THR A 108 -1.45 12.15 0.73
N ARG A 109 -1.24 12.39 2.01
CA ARG A 109 -2.29 12.83 2.93
C ARG A 109 -1.82 14.09 3.66
N ASN A 110 -2.67 15.11 3.69
CA ASN A 110 -2.49 16.30 4.52
C ASN A 110 -3.77 16.52 5.33
N LEU A 111 -3.69 16.31 6.65
CA LEU A 111 -4.85 16.24 7.53
C LEU A 111 -5.85 15.22 6.97
N ARG A 112 -7.04 15.69 6.56
CA ARG A 112 -8.10 14.85 5.98
C ARG A 112 -7.98 14.70 4.47
N GLN A 113 -7.26 15.59 3.79
CA GLN A 113 -7.17 15.57 2.35
C GLN A 113 -6.25 14.43 1.91
N VAL A 114 -6.76 13.55 1.06
CA VAL A 114 -6.03 12.41 0.51
C VAL A 114 -5.96 12.57 -1.00
N THR A 115 -4.77 12.37 -1.56
CA THR A 115 -4.55 12.26 -3.00
C THR A 115 -3.85 10.95 -3.29
N ILE A 116 -4.42 10.16 -4.20
CA ILE A 116 -3.77 8.98 -4.78
C ILE A 116 -3.47 9.24 -6.26
N SER A 117 -2.28 8.89 -6.70
CA SER A 117 -1.85 8.94 -8.09
C SER A 117 -1.26 7.60 -8.51
N VAL A 118 -1.64 7.12 -9.69
CA VAL A 118 -1.02 5.96 -10.35
C VAL A 118 -0.39 6.41 -11.67
N ASP A 119 0.87 6.03 -11.87
CA ASP A 119 1.74 6.39 -13.01
C ASP A 119 1.89 7.90 -13.23
N GLY A 120 1.62 8.71 -12.19
CA GLY A 120 1.66 10.17 -12.24
C GLY A 120 0.55 10.82 -13.08
N ILE A 121 -0.35 10.04 -13.68
CA ILE A 121 -1.39 10.52 -14.60
C ILE A 121 -2.77 10.36 -13.97
N LEU A 122 -3.04 9.20 -13.36
CA LEU A 122 -4.37 8.85 -12.86
C LEU A 122 -4.47 9.31 -11.41
N THR A 123 -5.12 10.45 -11.19
CA THR A 123 -5.15 11.10 -9.88
C THR A 123 -6.58 11.20 -9.34
N THR A 124 -6.77 10.83 -8.08
CA THR A 124 -8.03 11.00 -7.34
C THR A 124 -7.74 11.71 -6.03
N THR A 125 -8.52 12.74 -5.73
CA THR A 125 -8.41 13.51 -4.48
C THR A 125 -9.76 13.49 -3.76
N GLY A 126 -9.73 13.31 -2.45
CA GLY A 126 -10.91 13.40 -1.60
C GLY A 126 -10.53 13.65 -0.15
N TYR A 127 -11.48 13.40 0.75
CA TYR A 127 -11.32 13.67 2.17
C TYR A 127 -11.83 12.51 3.00
N THR A 128 -11.16 12.20 4.11
CA THR A 128 -11.70 11.33 5.17
C THR A 128 -12.89 12.02 5.84
N GLN A 129 -13.79 11.26 6.48
CA GLN A 129 -15.05 11.79 7.00
C GLN A 129 -14.87 12.48 8.37
N GLU A 130 -15.86 13.29 8.76
CA GLU A 130 -15.92 14.00 10.05
C GLU A 130 -14.69 14.87 10.35
N ASP A 131 -14.13 14.88 11.56
CA ASP A 131 -13.18 15.90 12.03
C ASP A 131 -11.81 15.38 12.47
N TYR A 132 -11.58 14.07 12.54
CA TYR A 132 -10.28 13.55 12.96
C TYR A 132 -9.24 13.73 11.85
N THR A 133 -8.02 14.09 12.25
CA THR A 133 -6.92 14.48 11.33
C THR A 133 -5.63 13.68 11.55
N MET A 134 -5.57 12.91 12.62
CA MET A 134 -4.39 12.13 13.01
C MET A 134 -4.59 10.66 12.63
N LEU A 135 -3.57 10.06 12.02
CA LEU A 135 -3.47 8.61 11.87
C LEU A 135 -2.68 8.07 13.06
N GLY A 136 -3.30 7.20 13.86
CA GLY A 136 -2.63 6.46 14.94
C GLY A 136 -2.44 4.99 14.59
N SER A 137 -1.22 4.46 14.74
CA SER A 137 -0.97 3.01 14.67
C SER A 137 0.23 2.61 15.54
N ASP A 138 -0.03 1.85 16.60
CA ASP A 138 0.97 1.22 17.49
C ASP A 138 1.06 -0.30 17.29
N ASP A 139 0.46 -0.81 16.21
CA ASP A 139 0.39 -2.24 15.90
C ASP A 139 1.45 -2.65 14.85
N PHE A 140 1.06 -3.33 13.77
CA PHE A 140 1.98 -3.81 12.76
C PHE A 140 1.83 -3.07 11.44
N PHE A 141 2.96 -2.81 10.77
CA PHE A 141 3.01 -2.39 9.38
C PHE A 141 3.32 -3.59 8.49
N TYR A 142 2.36 -3.98 7.65
CA TYR A 142 2.44 -5.10 6.73
C TYR A 142 2.72 -4.65 5.30
N ILE A 143 3.54 -5.40 4.57
CA ILE A 143 3.81 -5.19 3.14
C ILE A 143 3.71 -6.51 2.39
N GLY A 144 2.99 -6.51 1.28
CA GLY A 144 2.82 -7.63 0.35
C GLY A 144 1.84 -8.73 0.80
N GLY A 145 1.48 -8.76 2.08
CA GLY A 145 0.58 -9.75 2.67
C GLY A 145 0.51 -9.59 4.20
N SER A 146 -0.26 -10.44 4.87
CA SER A 146 -0.35 -10.49 6.33
C SER A 146 -0.78 -11.91 6.78
N PRO A 147 -0.72 -12.24 8.09
CA PRO A 147 -1.22 -13.52 8.58
C PRO A 147 -2.69 -13.78 8.25
N ASN A 148 -3.54 -12.75 8.25
CA ASN A 148 -4.94 -12.89 7.85
C ASN A 148 -5.47 -11.62 7.15
N THR A 149 -5.18 -11.49 5.86
CA THR A 149 -5.48 -10.28 5.07
C THR A 149 -6.99 -10.00 4.96
N ALA A 150 -7.83 -11.03 5.06
CA ALA A 150 -9.28 -10.87 4.99
C ALA A 150 -9.86 -10.14 6.21
N ASP A 151 -9.16 -10.20 7.36
CA ASP A 151 -9.61 -9.60 8.61
C ASP A 151 -9.14 -8.14 8.77
N LEU A 152 -8.25 -7.68 7.89
CA LEU A 152 -7.72 -6.32 7.96
C LEU A 152 -8.81 -5.30 7.58
N PRO A 153 -8.95 -4.18 8.33
CA PRO A 153 -9.90 -3.15 7.99
C PRO A 153 -9.58 -2.52 6.62
N GLY A 154 -10.64 -2.20 5.86
CA GLY A 154 -10.53 -1.70 4.48
C GLY A 154 -10.16 -2.75 3.43
N SER A 155 -9.88 -3.99 3.82
CA SER A 155 -9.57 -5.07 2.89
C SER A 155 -10.79 -5.40 2.02
N PRO A 156 -10.67 -5.50 0.68
CA PRO A 156 -11.77 -5.94 -0.16
C PRO A 156 -12.10 -7.40 0.18
N VAL A 157 -13.36 -7.68 0.55
CA VAL A 157 -13.89 -8.90 1.21
C VAL A 157 -13.73 -10.23 0.42
N ILE A 158 -12.78 -10.35 -0.51
CA ILE A 158 -12.56 -11.56 -1.30
C ILE A 158 -11.27 -12.23 -0.82
N LEU A 159 -11.40 -13.50 -0.39
CA LEU A 159 -10.28 -14.41 -0.14
C LEU A 159 -9.32 -14.35 -1.33
N PHE A 160 -8.15 -13.75 -1.14
CA PHE A 160 -7.11 -13.66 -2.15
C PHE A 160 -6.59 -15.08 -2.44
N PRO A 161 -6.86 -15.68 -3.61
CA PRO A 161 -6.09 -16.86 -3.98
C PRO A 161 -4.65 -16.40 -4.22
N GLU A 162 -3.74 -17.16 -3.65
CA GLU A 162 -2.31 -16.89 -3.51
C GLU A 162 -1.59 -16.61 -4.86
N ILE A 163 -0.30 -16.22 -4.75
CA ILE A 163 0.77 -16.16 -5.78
C ILE A 163 0.98 -14.76 -6.41
N PRO A 164 2.11 -14.49 -7.12
CA PRO A 164 3.15 -13.56 -6.71
C PRO A 164 2.87 -12.08 -7.01
N LEU A 165 3.23 -11.20 -6.07
CA LEU A 165 3.32 -9.74 -6.27
C LEU A 165 4.79 -9.35 -6.29
N PHE A 166 5.20 -8.50 -7.23
CA PHE A 166 6.51 -7.87 -7.21
C PHE A 166 6.34 -6.45 -6.66
N PHE A 167 7.07 -6.11 -5.60
CA PHE A 167 7.13 -4.74 -5.09
C PHE A 167 8.57 -4.24 -5.20
N SER A 168 8.73 -3.04 -5.76
CA SER A 168 9.93 -2.24 -5.57
C SER A 168 9.56 -1.15 -4.57
N MET A 169 10.32 -1.08 -3.47
CA MET A 169 10.26 0.06 -2.57
C MET A 169 11.57 0.83 -2.69
N PRO A 170 11.54 2.17 -2.71
CA PRO A 170 12.77 2.91 -2.50
C PRO A 170 13.35 2.52 -1.13
N PRO A 171 14.68 2.58 -0.95
CA PRO A 171 15.35 2.21 0.30
C PRO A 171 14.95 3.09 1.50
N SER A 172 14.09 4.09 1.29
CA SER A 172 13.63 5.07 2.27
C SER A 172 12.23 4.81 2.83
N VAL A 173 11.59 3.66 2.58
CA VAL A 173 10.35 3.29 3.32
C VAL A 173 10.75 2.91 4.74
N SER A 174 11.06 3.94 5.52
CA SER A 174 11.00 3.90 6.97
C SER A 174 9.52 3.95 7.34
N PRO A 175 9.06 3.24 8.39
CA PRO A 175 7.77 3.55 8.97
C PRO A 175 7.75 5.05 9.27
N LEU A 176 6.73 5.74 8.75
CA LEU A 176 6.56 7.19 8.85
C LEU A 176 6.71 7.68 10.30
#